data_AF-A0A376KYE2-F1
#
_entry.id   AF-A0A376KYE2-F1
#
_cell.length_a   1.000
_cell.length_b   1.000
_cell.length_c   1.000
_cell.angle_alpha   90.00
_cell.angle_beta   90.00
_cell.angle_gamma   90.00
#
_symmetry.space_group_name_H-M   'P 1'
#
loop_
_entity.id
_entity.type
_entity.pdbx_description
1 polymer ?
#
loop_
_entity_poly.entity_id
_entity_poly.type
_entity_poly.pdbx_seq_one_letter_code
_entity_poly.pdbx_strand_id
1 'polypeptide(L)' 'MIIAAHGNSLRALVKYLDNMSEEEILELNIPTGVPLVYEFDENFKPLKRYYLGNADEIAAKAAAVANQGKAK' A
#
# COMPACT_ATOMS: atom_id res chain seq x y z
N MET A 1 10.29 -8.14 -10.60
CA MET A 1 9.87 -8.96 -9.44
C MET A 1 8.38 -8.71 -9.18
N ILE A 2 7.63 -9.71 -8.73
CA ILE A 2 6.23 -9.57 -8.30
C ILE A 2 6.07 -10.21 -6.92
N ILE A 3 5.34 -9.54 -6.02
CA ILE A 3 5.03 -10.03 -4.67
C ILE A 3 3.51 -10.08 -4.53
N ALA A 4 2.95 -11.26 -4.32
CA ALA A 4 1.54 -11.44 -3.99
C ALA A 4 1.42 -11.87 -2.53
N ALA A 5 0.78 -11.04 -1.70
CA ALA A 5 0.67 -11.23 -0.26
C ALA A 5 -0.63 -10.64 0.29
N HIS A 6 -0.74 -10.52 1.62
CA HIS A 6 -1.94 -10.05 2.31
C HIS A 6 -1.74 -8.63 2.87
N GLY A 7 -2.83 -7.97 3.25
CA GLY A 7 -2.82 -6.55 3.67
C GLY A 7 -1.79 -6.21 4.75
N ASN A 8 -1.72 -6.99 5.84
CA ASN A 8 -0.79 -6.70 6.95
C ASN A 8 0.69 -6.94 6.58
N SER A 9 0.99 -7.99 5.81
CA SER A 9 2.37 -8.23 5.38
C SER A 9 2.82 -7.21 4.34
N LEU A 10 1.93 -6.78 3.44
CA LEU A 10 2.21 -5.68 2.51
C LEU A 10 2.40 -4.36 3.25
N ARG A 11 1.59 -4.04 4.27
CA ARG A 11 1.77 -2.85 5.11
C ARG A 11 3.11 -2.87 5.83
N ALA A 12 3.54 -4.01 6.37
CA ALA A 12 4.86 -4.13 7.00
C ALA A 12 6.01 -3.86 6.01
N LEU A 13 5.91 -4.40 4.80
CA LEU A 13 6.90 -4.14 3.74
C LEU A 13 6.93 -2.67 3.34
N VAL A 14 5.75 -2.08 3.13
CA VAL A 14 5.61 -0.66 2.79
C VAL A 14 6.19 0.24 3.88
N LYS A 15 5.90 -0.05 5.16
CA LYS A 15 6.46 0.69 6.29
C LYS A 15 7.98 0.69 6.26
N TYR A 16 8.59 -0.48 6.00
CA TYR A 16 10.03 -0.62 5.92
C TYR A 16 10.64 0.13 4.73
N LEU A 17 10.03 0.01 3.54
CA LEU A 17 10.53 0.68 2.33
C LEU A 17 10.40 2.20 2.40
N ASP A 18 9.29 2.69 2.94
CA ASP A 18 8.97 4.12 2.96
C ASP A 18 9.45 4.81 4.24
N ASN A 19 10.09 4.08 5.15
CA ASN A 19 10.47 4.55 6.50
C ASN A 19 9.31 5.24 7.24
N MET A 20 8.10 4.65 7.17
CA MET A 20 6.91 5.23 7.79
C MET A 20 6.91 5.08 9.31
N SER A 21 6.35 6.07 10.00
CA SER A 21 6.09 6.02 11.43
C SER A 21 4.98 5.01 11.78
N GLU A 22 4.80 4.72 13.08
CA GLU A 22 3.68 3.89 13.56
C GLU A 22 2.33 4.56 13.26
N GLU A 23 2.26 5.88 13.40
CA GLU A 23 1.05 6.65 13.15
C GLU A 23 0.69 6.66 11.66
N GLU A 24 1.68 6.86 10.79
CA GLU A 24 1.47 6.86 9.33
C GLU A 24 1.02 5.49 8.82
N ILE A 25 1.59 4.40 9.36
CA ILE A 25 1.22 3.06 8.89
C ILE A 25 -0.20 2.68 9.32
N LEU A 26 -0.70 3.21 10.45
CA LEU A 26 -2.06 2.97 10.92
C LEU A 26 -3.12 3.52 9.97
N GLU A 27 -2.84 4.66 9.32
CA GLU A 27 -3.74 5.29 8.34
C GLU A 27 -3.65 4.66 6.94
N LEU A 28 -2.60 3.87 6.66
CA LEU A 28 -2.41 3.24 5.36
C LEU A 28 -3.36 2.06 5.13
N ASN A 29 -4.28 2.23 4.19
CA ASN A 29 -5.17 1.20 3.69
C ASN A 29 -4.78 0.77 2.27
N ILE A 30 -4.23 -0.44 2.12
CA ILE A 30 -3.84 -1.00 0.82
C ILE A 30 -5.09 -1.63 0.17
N PRO A 31 -5.55 -1.14 -1.00
CA PRO A 31 -6.72 -1.68 -1.68
C PRO A 31 -6.46 -3.09 -2.21
N THR A 32 -7.44 -3.98 -2.04
CA THR A 32 -7.36 -5.37 -2.51
C THR A 32 -7.33 -5.45 -4.04
N GLY A 33 -6.41 -6.24 -4.57
CA GLY A 33 -6.34 -6.55 -6.00
C GLY A 33 -5.90 -5.38 -6.89
N VAL A 34 -5.26 -4.35 -6.32
CA VAL A 34 -4.70 -3.22 -7.06
C VAL A 34 -3.16 -3.32 -7.02
N PRO A 35 -2.46 -3.30 -8.17
CA PRO A 35 -1.00 -3.30 -8.20
C PRO A 35 -0.42 -2.02 -7.60
N LEU A 36 0.47 -2.16 -6.61
CA LEU A 36 1.30 -1.08 -6.08
C LEU A 36 2.71 -1.21 -6.68
N VAL A 37 3.12 -0.22 -7.48
CA VAL A 37 4.42 -0.20 -8.15
C VAL A 37 5.40 0.60 -7.31
N TYR A 38 6.60 0.05 -7.14
CA TYR A 38 7.75 0.74 -6.57
C TYR A 38 8.83 0.90 -7.62
N GLU A 39 9.38 2.10 -7.74
CA GLU A 39 10.58 2.37 -8.53
C GLU A 39 11.75 2.61 -7.58
N PHE A 40 12.90 2.01 -7.89
CA PHE A 40 14.11 2.05 -7.09
C PHE A 40 15.26 2.64 -7.89
N ASP A 41 16.20 3.28 -7.19
CA ASP A 41 17.48 3.68 -7.79
C ASP A 41 18.47 2.51 -7.85
N GLU A 42 19.68 2.78 -8.35
CA GLU A 42 20.76 1.79 -8.48
C GLU A 42 21.23 1.20 -7.14
N ASN A 43 20.94 1.87 -6.02
CA ASN A 43 21.26 1.42 -4.67
C ASN A 43 20.07 0.76 -3.97
N PHE A 44 19.02 0.40 -4.72
CA PHE A 44 17.77 -0.16 -4.19
C PHE A 44 17.07 0.74 -3.15
N LYS A 45 17.24 2.06 -3.26
CA LYS A 45 16.44 3.02 -2.50
C LYS A 45 15.13 3.32 -3.24
N PRO A 46 13.96 3.25 -2.57
CA PRO A 46 12.70 3.69 -3.17
C PRO A 46 12.75 5.15 -3.62
N LEU A 47 12.35 5.40 -4.87
CA LEU A 47 12.21 6.73 -5.47
C LEU A 47 10.78 7.21 -5.45
N LYS A 48 9.84 6.34 -5.82
CA LYS A 48 8.40 6.61 -5.78
C LYS A 48 7.59 5.32 -5.72
N ARG A 49 6.36 5.45 -5.22
CA ARG A 49 5.33 4.42 -5.28
C ARG A 49 4.05 4.97 -5.87
N TYR A 50 3.32 4.16 -6.62
CA TYR A 50 2.01 4.53 -7.17
C TYR A 50 1.16 3.31 -7.44
N TYR A 51 -0.16 3.46 -7.34
CA TYR A 51 -1.09 2.42 -7.76
C TYR A 51 -1.29 2.47 -9.27
N LEU A 52 -1.42 1.30 -9.90
CA LEU A 52 -1.71 1.18 -11.33
C LEU A 52 -3.21 0.96 -11.54
N GLY A 53 -3.87 1.86 -12.28
CA GLY A 53 -5.29 1.74 -12.63
C GLY A 53 -6.04 3.07 -12.59
N ASN A 54 -7.37 3.00 -12.53
CA ASN A 54 -8.25 4.16 -12.41
C ASN A 54 -8.23 4.70 -10.97
N ALA A 55 -7.93 6.00 -10.81
CA ALA A 55 -7.74 6.63 -9.50
C ALA A 55 -9.01 6.59 -8.61
N ASP A 56 -10.19 6.83 -9.19
CA ASP A 56 -11.46 6.87 -8.44
C ASP A 56 -11.83 5.48 -7.91
N GLU A 57 -11.65 4.44 -8.73
CA GLU A 57 -11.87 3.06 -8.31
C GLU A 57 -10.90 2.62 -7.21
N ILE A 58 -9.63 3.04 -7.30
CA ILE A 58 -8.61 2.73 -6.32
C ILE A 58 -8.94 3.41 -4.98
N ALA A 59 -9.33 4.68 -5.00
CA ALA A 59 -9.73 5.42 -3.82
C ALA A 59 -10.96 4.78 -3.15
N ALA A 60 -11.96 4.39 -3.95
CA ALA A 60 -13.15 3.68 -3.45
C ALA A 60 -12.79 2.34 -2.80
N LYS A 61 -11.88 1.56 -3.40
CA LYS A 61 -11.40 0.29 -2.83
C LYS A 61 -10.61 0.48 -1.54
N ALA A 62 -9.76 1.50 -1.45
CA ALA A 62 -9.01 1.80 -0.23
C ALA A 62 -9.94 2.21 0.91
N ALA A 63 -10.96 3.03 0.63
CA ALA A 63 -12.00 3.40 1.59
C ALA A 63 -12.83 2.18 2.04
N ALA A 64 -13.12 1.24 1.13
CA ALA A 64 -13.82 0.00 1.48
C ALA A 64 -13.02 -0.84 2.48
N VAL A 65 -11.70 -0.97 2.30
CA VAL A 65 -10.81 -1.65 3.25
C VAL A 65 -10.83 -0.97 4.63
N ALA A 66 -10.75 0.36 4.67
CA ALA A 66 -10.81 1.11 5.94
C ALA A 66 -12.12 0.85 6.72
N ASN A 67 -13.24 0.70 6.01
CA ASN A 67 -14.54 0.47 6.63
C ASN A 67 -14.75 -0.98 7.10
N GLN A 68 -14.04 -1.96 6.55
CA GLN A 68 -14.10 -3.35 7.02
C GLN A 68 -13.67 -3.49 8.48
N GLY A 69 -12.72 -2.67 8.94
CA GLY A 69 -12.27 -2.64 10.34
C GLY A 69 -13.29 -2.05 11.32
N LYS A 70 -14.29 -1.29 10.83
CA LYS A 70 -15.31 -0.62 11.67
C LYS A 70 -16.56 -1.45 11.92
N ALA A 71 -16.78 -2.51 11.13
CA ALA A 71 -17.97 -3.35 11.20
C ALA A 71 -17.85 -4.51 12.22
N LYS A 72 -16.90 -4.43 13.16
CA LYS A 72 -16.64 -5.44 14.19
C LYS A 72 -16.83 -4.89 15.58
#